data_AF-A0A1S9CEZ8-F1
#
_entry.id   AF-A0A1S9CEZ8-F1
#
_cell.length_a   1.000
_cell.length_b   1.000
_cell.length_c   1.000
_cell.angle_alpha   90.00
_cell.angle_beta   90.00
_cell.angle_gamma   90.00
#
_symmetry.space_group_name_H-M   'P 1'
#
loop_
_entity.id
_entity.type
_entity.pdbx_description
1 polymer ?
#
loop_
_entity_poly.entity_id
_entity_poly.type
_entity_poly.pdbx_seq_one_letter_code
_entity_poly.pdbx_strand_id
1 'polypeptide(L)' 'LPKVLGGLGTAIISTNKGVITDKIARKENVGGEVIAFIW' A
#
# COMPACT_ATOMS: atom_id res chain seq x y z
N LEU A 1 6.33 1.58 -3.59
CA LEU A 1 4.87 1.30 -3.49
C LEU A 1 4.12 2.06 -4.57
N PRO A 2 3.24 1.41 -5.34
CA PRO A 2 2.54 2.07 -6.44
C PRO A 2 1.67 3.22 -5.92
N LYS A 3 1.60 4.33 -6.67
CA LYS A 3 0.62 5.39 -6.44
C LYS A 3 -0.60 5.10 -7.31
N VAL A 4 -1.76 4.93 -6.70
CA VAL A 4 -3.02 4.68 -7.41
C VAL A 4 -3.64 6.01 -7.81
N LEU A 5 -4.04 6.17 -9.07
CA LEU A 5 -4.68 7.38 -9.61
C LEU A 5 -4.02 8.69 -9.19
N GLY A 6 -2.69 8.79 -9.29
CA GLY A 6 -1.98 10.01 -8.92
C GLY A 6 -2.00 10.36 -7.42
N GLY A 7 -2.48 9.47 -6.55
CA GLY A 7 -2.61 9.66 -5.10
C GLY A 7 -4.04 9.80 -4.59
N LEU A 8 -5.03 9.73 -5.48
CA LEU A 8 -6.46 9.74 -5.12
C LEU A 8 -6.93 8.38 -4.60
N GLY A 9 -6.39 7.28 -5.13
CA GLY A 9 -6.67 5.93 -4.62
C GLY A 9 -5.67 5.46 -3.57
N THR A 10 -5.91 4.27 -3.00
CA THR A 10 -4.97 3.59 -2.11
C THR A 10 -4.74 2.16 -2.58
N ALA A 11 -3.51 1.68 -2.44
CA ALA A 11 -3.20 0.27 -2.63
C ALA A 11 -3.16 -0.42 -1.26
N ILE A 12 -3.76 -1.61 -1.18
CA ILE A 12 -3.64 -2.48 -0.01
C ILE A 12 -2.47 -3.43 -0.24
N ILE A 13 -1.61 -3.51 0.76
CA ILE A 13 -0.33 -4.20 0.71
C ILE A 13 -0.26 -5.20 1.85
N SER A 14 -0.03 -6.46 1.49
CA SER A 14 0.31 -7.50 2.44
C SER A 14 1.79 -7.41 2.78
N THR A 15 2.10 -7.12 4.05
CA THR A 15 3.46 -7.02 4.58
C THR A 15 3.68 -8.02 5.70
N ASN A 16 4.93 -8.21 6.13
CA ASN A 16 5.26 -9.05 7.29
C ASN A 16 4.67 -8.52 8.62
N LYS A 17 4.25 -7.26 8.67
CA LYS A 17 3.56 -6.64 9.81
C LYS A 17 2.03 -6.71 9.69
N GLY A 18 1.51 -7.40 8.67
CA GLY A 18 0.08 -7.51 8.37
C GLY A 18 -0.33 -6.75 7.10
N VAL A 19 -1.64 -6.70 6.86
CA VAL A 19 -2.24 -6.03 5.70
C VAL A 19 -2.43 -4.55 6.02
N ILE A 20 -1.72 -3.69 5.30
CA ILE A 20 -1.69 -2.24 5.52
C ILE A 20 -1.83 -1.46 4.20
N THR A 21 -2.13 -0.17 4.29
CA THR A 21 -2.21 0.68 3.10
C THR A 21 -0.82 1.11 2.62
N ASP A 22 -0.72 1.49 1.35
CA ASP A 22 0.50 2.01 0.74
C ASP A 22 1.09 3.23 1.46
N LYS A 23 0.23 4.06 2.06
CA LYS A 23 0.66 5.22 2.87
C LYS A 23 1.38 4.79 4.14
N ILE A 24 0.82 3.80 4.85
CA ILE A 24 1.42 3.27 6.09
C ILE A 24 2.71 2.53 5.76
N ALA A 25 2.69 1.69 4.73
CA ALA A 25 3.85 0.94 4.30
C ALA A 25 5.02 1.84 3.85
N ARG A 26 4.74 2.99 3.20
CA ARG A 26 5.75 4.04 2.92
C ARG A 26 6.30 4.67 4.19
N LYS A 27 5.44 4.99 5.18
CA LYS A 27 5.84 5.61 6.44
C LYS A 27 6.71 4.68 7.29
N GLU A 28 6.35 3.41 7.35
CA GLU A 28 7.04 2.35 8.08
C GLU A 28 8.25 1.78 7.32
N ASN A 29 8.48 2.23 6.09
CA ASN A 29 9.52 1.76 5.17
C ASN A 29 9.52 0.23 5.00
N VAL A 30 8.33 -0.35 4.88
CA VAL A 30 8.13 -1.78 4.67
C VAL A 30 7.59 -2.05 3.26
N GLY A 31 8.12 -3.11 2.65
CA GLY A 31 7.65 -3.63 1.37
C GLY A 31 6.64 -4.77 1.55
N GLY A 32 6.03 -5.18 0.45
CA GLY A 32 5.07 -6.27 0.44
C GLY A 32 4.41 -6.44 -0.91
N GLU A 33 3.53 -7.44 -1.00
CA GLU A 33 2.72 -7.69 -2.18
C GLU A 33 1.48 -6.80 -2.21
N VAL A 34 1.16 -6.27 -3.38
CA VAL A 34 -0.05 -5.49 -3.59
C VAL A 34 -1.19 -6.44 -3.88
N ILE A 35 -2.20 -6.45 -3.02
CA ILE A 35 -3.31 -7.42 -3.11
C ILE A 35 -4.60 -6.79 -3.61
N ALA A 36 -4.75 -5.48 -3.48
CA ALA A 36 -5.92 -4.76 -3.98
C ALA A 36 -5.60 -3.29 -4.27
N PHE A 37 -6.39 -2.73 -5.18
CA PHE A 37 -6.44 -1.31 -5.46
C PHE A 37 -7.84 -0.80 -5.20
N ILE A 38 -7.95 0.30 -4.46
CA ILE A 38 -9.20 1.01 -4.19
C ILE A 38 -9.08 2.39 -4.82
N TRP A 39 -10.09 2.79 -5.59
CA TRP A 39 -10.22 4.11 -6.21
C TRP A 39 -11.54 4.78 -5.84
#